data_AF-A0A534P0J9-F1
#
_entry.id   AF-A0A534P0J9-F1
#
_cell.length_a   1.000
_cell.length_b   1.000
_cell.length_c   1.000
_cell.angle_alpha   90.00
_cell.angle_beta   90.00
_cell.angle_gamma   90.00
#
_symmetry.space_group_name_H-M   'P 1'
#
loop_
_entity.id
_entity.type
_entity.pdbx_description
1 polymer ?
#
loop_
_entity_poly.entity_id
_entity_poly.type
_entity_poly.pdbx_seq_one_letter_code
_entity_poly.pdbx_strand_id
1 'polypeptide(L)'
;MSKDMRRSYRISLFALLALGLASTAGLAAAEGEWTMTGRTYDLQRFSPLEKINAKNVANLQAAWSFSTGVLRGHEGNPLVIGKVMYVHSAFPNIVFALDLTKPGAPMIWKHVPAQPADTIPVACCDVITRAASSSSSSSRAICLPSTPRRASSCGARRTPTTRKARR
;
A
#
# COMPACT_ATOMS: atom_id res chain seq x y z
N MET A 1 28.08 -41.69 34.31
CA MET A 1 27.29 -40.68 33.57
C MET A 1 27.86 -39.29 33.89
N SER A 2 28.81 -38.83 33.07
CA SER A 2 29.74 -37.75 33.42
C SER A 2 29.06 -36.39 33.60
N LYS A 3 29.57 -35.57 34.55
CA LYS A 3 29.19 -34.17 34.76
C LYS A 3 29.33 -33.33 33.46
N ASP A 4 30.15 -33.77 32.52
CA ASP A 4 30.33 -33.15 31.20
C ASP A 4 29.08 -33.25 30.31
N MET A 5 28.36 -34.37 30.35
CA MET A 5 27.13 -34.57 29.55
C MET A 5 26.01 -33.59 29.95
N ARG A 6 25.93 -33.25 31.25
CA ARG A 6 24.94 -32.29 31.79
C ARG A 6 25.29 -30.84 31.47
N ARG A 7 26.57 -30.51 31.27
CA ARG A 7 27.01 -29.18 30.82
C ARG A 7 26.76 -29.00 29.32
N SER A 8 27.07 -30.01 28.51
CA SER A 8 26.82 -29.97 27.07
C SER A 8 25.33 -29.89 26.73
N TYR A 9 24.46 -30.62 27.46
CA TYR A 9 23.01 -30.54 27.25
C TYR A 9 22.44 -29.17 27.61
N ARG A 10 22.96 -28.50 28.65
CA ARG A 10 22.53 -27.14 29.03
C ARG A 10 22.94 -26.09 28.01
N ILE A 11 24.15 -26.17 27.46
CA ILE A 11 24.61 -25.25 26.42
C ILE A 11 23.81 -25.44 25.12
N SER A 12 23.51 -26.69 24.76
CA SER A 12 22.66 -26.99 23.58
C SER A 12 21.19 -26.58 23.76
N LEU A 13 20.63 -26.69 24.98
CA LEU A 13 19.25 -26.25 25.26
C LEU A 13 19.12 -24.72 25.19
N PHE A 14 20.13 -23.98 25.64
CA PHE A 14 20.14 -22.51 25.56
C PHE A 14 20.31 -22.00 24.10
N ALA A 15 21.09 -22.70 23.27
CA ALA A 15 21.24 -22.35 21.86
C ALA A 15 19.95 -22.55 21.04
N LEU A 16 19.15 -23.57 21.37
CA LEU A 16 17.85 -23.82 20.74
C LEU A 16 16.77 -22.81 21.19
N LEU A 17 16.86 -22.28 22.42
CA LEU A 17 15.92 -21.27 22.91
C LEU A 17 16.15 -19.88 22.28
N ALA A 18 17.40 -19.56 21.90
CA ALA A 18 17.75 -18.27 21.31
C ALA A 18 17.29 -18.09 19.86
N LEU A 19 17.05 -19.17 19.11
CA LEU A 19 16.54 -19.10 17.73
C LEU A 19 15.01 -18.96 17.62
N GLY A 20 14.28 -18.99 18.75
CA GLY A 20 12.81 -19.01 18.76
C GLY A 20 12.11 -17.64 18.83
N LEU A 21 12.82 -16.54 19.06
CA LEU A 21 12.21 -15.19 19.16
C LEU A 21 12.38 -14.39 17.85
N ALA A 22 11.92 -14.96 16.73
CA ALA A 22 11.53 -14.11 15.61
C ALA A 22 10.17 -13.48 15.98
N SER A 23 10.22 -12.26 16.53
CA SER A 23 9.04 -11.47 16.85
C SER A 23 8.18 -11.34 15.59
N THR A 24 7.00 -11.97 15.58
CA THR A 24 5.91 -11.62 14.67
C THR A 24 5.29 -10.31 15.15
N ALA A 25 6.10 -9.25 15.21
CA ALA A 25 5.57 -7.91 15.25
C ALA A 25 4.72 -7.77 13.99
N GLY A 26 3.41 -7.63 14.19
CA GLY A 26 2.43 -7.57 13.12
C GLY A 26 2.94 -6.69 12.00
N LEU A 27 2.69 -7.11 10.76
CA LEU A 27 3.17 -6.54 9.50
C LEU A 27 2.76 -5.06 9.37
N ALA A 28 3.35 -4.19 10.20
CA ALA A 28 3.04 -2.79 10.32
C ALA A 28 3.83 -2.06 9.23
N ALA A 29 3.16 -1.14 8.54
CA ALA A 29 3.80 -0.30 7.55
C ALA A 29 5.04 0.38 8.14
N ALA A 30 6.13 0.44 7.38
CA ALA A 30 7.34 1.14 7.77
C ALA A 30 7.03 2.59 8.17
N GLU A 31 7.84 3.19 9.04
CA GLU A 31 7.67 4.59 9.43
C GLU A 31 7.68 5.49 8.18
N GLY A 32 6.68 6.38 8.08
CA GLY A 32 6.48 7.24 6.91
C GLY A 32 5.68 6.63 5.75
N GLU A 33 5.36 5.33 5.79
CA GLU A 33 4.50 4.68 4.79
C GLU A 33 3.05 4.54 5.28
N TRP A 34 2.12 4.50 4.33
CA TRP A 34 0.70 4.26 4.55
C TRP A 34 0.19 3.27 3.50
N THR A 35 0.29 1.97 3.80
CA THR A 35 0.09 0.88 2.83
C THR A 35 -1.35 0.35 2.75
N MET A 36 -2.21 0.75 3.68
CA MET A 36 -3.63 0.35 3.78
C MET A 36 -4.47 1.46 4.42
N THR A 37 -5.79 1.47 4.24
CA THR A 37 -6.70 2.54 4.72
C THR A 37 -6.52 2.90 6.21
N GLY A 38 -6.30 1.92 7.08
CA GLY A 38 -6.11 2.14 8.53
C GLY A 38 -4.66 2.32 8.98
N ARG A 39 -3.69 2.33 8.04
CA ARG A 39 -2.23 2.19 8.25
C ARG A 39 -1.79 0.84 8.80
N THR A 40 -2.43 0.39 9.87
CA THR A 40 -2.18 -0.86 10.59
C THR A 40 -3.46 -1.68 10.67
N TYR A 41 -3.33 -2.99 10.92
CA TYR A 41 -4.46 -3.93 10.92
C TYR A 41 -5.48 -3.71 12.05
N ASP A 42 -5.06 -3.06 13.13
CA ASP A 42 -5.90 -2.64 14.26
C ASP A 42 -6.70 -1.35 13.97
N LEU A 43 -6.54 -0.77 12.76
CA LEU A 43 -7.31 0.36 12.24
C LEU A 43 -7.32 1.61 13.14
N GLN A 44 -6.27 1.80 13.96
CA GLN A 44 -6.19 2.96 14.86
C GLN A 44 -6.01 4.29 14.13
N ARG A 45 -5.58 4.27 12.85
CA ARG A 45 -5.31 5.47 12.04
C ARG A 45 -4.30 6.42 12.70
N PHE A 46 -3.48 5.90 13.60
CA PHE A 46 -2.44 6.64 14.33
C PHE A 46 -1.14 6.71 13.51
N SER A 47 -0.36 7.79 13.63
CA SER A 47 0.97 7.95 13.02
C SER A 47 2.00 8.33 14.10
N PRO A 48 3.18 7.67 14.18
CA PRO A 48 4.23 7.97 15.13
C PRO A 48 5.08 9.17 14.70
N LEU A 49 4.79 9.81 13.55
CA LEU A 49 5.57 10.94 13.07
C LEU A 49 5.30 12.18 13.92
N GLU A 50 6.34 12.74 14.54
CA GLU A 50 6.23 13.89 15.45
C GLU A 50 6.71 15.21 14.86
N LYS A 51 7.14 15.21 13.58
CA LYS A 51 7.68 16.40 12.92
C LYS A 51 6.68 17.56 12.90
N ILE A 52 5.40 17.26 12.73
CA ILE A 52 4.30 18.22 12.87
C ILE A 52 3.67 17.99 14.24
N ASN A 53 3.59 19.03 15.06
CA ASN A 53 3.07 18.97 16.41
C ASN A 53 2.32 20.27 16.79
N ALA A 54 1.71 20.28 17.97
CA ALA A 54 0.87 21.39 18.43
C ALA A 54 1.59 22.76 18.47
N LYS A 55 2.93 22.77 18.53
CA LYS A 55 3.72 24.01 18.57
C LYS A 55 4.01 24.58 17.19
N ASN A 56 3.97 23.77 16.12
CA ASN A 56 4.36 24.18 14.77
C ASN A 56 3.27 24.03 13.70
N VAL A 57 2.12 23.42 14.03
CA VAL A 57 0.99 23.21 13.11
C VAL A 57 0.48 24.52 12.49
N ALA A 58 0.60 25.64 13.21
CA ALA A 58 0.24 26.97 12.73
C ALA A 58 1.06 27.45 11.53
N ASN A 59 2.23 26.84 11.28
CA ASN A 59 3.14 27.22 10.19
C ASN A 59 2.96 26.34 8.94
N LEU A 60 1.96 25.45 8.90
CA LEU A 60 1.74 24.58 7.76
C LEU A 60 1.32 25.36 6.51
N GLN A 61 1.93 25.01 5.38
CA GLN A 61 1.61 25.55 4.07
C GLN A 61 1.38 24.40 3.09
N ALA A 62 0.56 24.65 2.07
CA ALA A 62 0.34 23.68 1.01
C ALA A 62 1.65 23.45 0.25
N ALA A 63 2.14 22.22 0.24
CA ALA A 63 3.37 21.87 -0.47
C ALA A 63 3.15 21.74 -1.99
N TRP A 64 2.01 21.19 -2.40
CA TRP A 64 1.57 21.03 -3.79
C TRP A 64 0.11 20.57 -3.82
N SER A 65 -0.51 20.62 -5.00
CA SER A 65 -1.87 20.11 -5.24
C SER A 65 -1.91 19.29 -6.51
N PHE A 66 -2.75 18.25 -6.54
CA PHE A 66 -2.98 17.41 -7.72
C PHE A 66 -4.47 17.30 -7.98
N SER A 67 -4.90 17.57 -9.22
CA SER A 67 -6.29 17.39 -9.65
C SER A 67 -6.49 16.02 -10.24
N THR A 68 -7.50 15.28 -9.77
CA THR A 68 -7.88 13.98 -10.32
C THR A 68 -8.60 14.10 -11.66
N GLY A 69 -9.12 15.29 -12.00
CA GLY A 69 -9.91 15.53 -13.22
C GLY A 69 -11.28 14.85 -13.21
N VAL A 70 -11.73 14.35 -12.05
CA VAL A 70 -13.02 13.70 -11.85
C VAL A 70 -13.80 14.51 -10.80
N LEU A 71 -15.12 14.60 -10.97
CA LEU A 71 -16.02 15.28 -10.04
C LEU A 71 -16.67 14.27 -9.09
N ARG A 72 -17.63 14.70 -8.26
CA ARG A 72 -18.35 13.87 -7.26
C ARG A 72 -17.51 13.55 -6.01
N GLY A 73 -18.09 12.79 -5.08
CA GLY A 73 -17.51 12.48 -3.78
C GLY A 73 -16.16 11.79 -3.89
N HIS A 74 -15.12 12.42 -3.35
CA HIS A 74 -13.81 11.82 -3.16
C HIS A 74 -13.68 11.38 -1.71
N GLU A 75 -13.60 10.06 -1.49
CA GLU A 75 -13.50 9.48 -0.17
C GLU A 75 -12.28 8.56 -0.05
N GLY A 76 -11.96 8.18 1.19
CA GLY A 76 -10.76 7.42 1.49
C GLY A 76 -9.51 8.30 1.57
N ASN A 77 -8.35 7.66 1.63
CA ASN A 77 -7.05 8.33 1.73
C ASN A 77 -6.08 7.74 0.70
N PRO A 78 -5.10 8.53 0.24
CA PRO A 78 -4.05 8.02 -0.63
C PRO A 78 -3.19 6.98 0.11
N LEU A 79 -2.58 6.09 -0.66
CA LEU A 79 -1.56 5.18 -0.16
C LEU A 79 -0.18 5.72 -0.48
N VAL A 80 0.77 5.59 0.44
CA VAL A 80 2.17 5.94 0.23
C VAL A 80 3.02 4.70 0.49
N ILE A 81 3.71 4.23 -0.55
CA ILE A 81 4.52 3.01 -0.50
C ILE A 81 5.89 3.34 -1.10
N GLY A 82 6.92 3.37 -0.27
CA GLY A 82 8.22 3.92 -0.62
C GLY A 82 8.11 5.37 -1.08
N LYS A 83 8.47 5.61 -2.34
CA LYS A 83 8.55 6.95 -2.95
C LYS A 83 7.37 7.27 -3.86
N VAL A 84 6.34 6.42 -3.87
CA VAL A 84 5.18 6.55 -4.77
C VAL A 84 3.92 6.75 -3.94
N MET A 85 3.15 7.77 -4.29
CA MET A 85 1.82 8.00 -3.78
C MET A 85 0.78 7.50 -4.78
N TYR A 86 -0.24 6.82 -4.28
CA TYR A 86 -1.35 6.32 -5.07
C TYR A 86 -2.64 7.00 -4.65
N VAL A 87 -3.34 7.57 -5.62
CA VAL A 87 -4.58 8.31 -5.43
C VAL A 87 -5.67 7.66 -6.27
N HIS A 88 -6.84 7.43 -5.70
CA HIS A 88 -8.01 6.96 -6.44
C HIS A 88 -9.06 8.07 -6.55
N SER A 89 -9.86 8.05 -7.62
CA SER A 89 -10.98 8.97 -7.84
C SER A 89 -12.33 8.30 -7.55
N ALA A 90 -13.39 9.12 -7.60
CA ALA A 90 -14.76 8.66 -7.83
C ALA A 90 -14.90 7.91 -9.18
N PHE A 91 -16.09 7.42 -9.52
CA PHE A 91 -16.36 6.76 -10.81
C PHE A 91 -15.77 7.55 -12.00
N PRO A 92 -15.00 6.90 -12.89
CA PRO A 92 -14.89 5.46 -13.11
C PRO A 92 -13.77 4.77 -12.29
N ASN A 93 -13.44 5.26 -11.09
CA ASN A 93 -12.46 4.65 -10.19
C ASN A 93 -11.04 4.63 -10.76
N ILE A 94 -10.61 5.78 -11.27
CA ILE A 94 -9.27 5.98 -11.83
C ILE A 94 -8.25 5.88 -10.69
N VAL A 95 -7.15 5.18 -10.93
CA VAL A 95 -6.01 5.13 -10.00
C VAL A 95 -4.80 5.80 -10.62
N PHE A 96 -4.23 6.75 -9.90
CA PHE A 96 -3.04 7.52 -10.27
C PHE A 96 -1.86 7.08 -9.42
N ALA A 97 -0.68 7.01 -10.02
CA ALA A 97 0.59 6.87 -9.30
C ALA A 97 1.44 8.12 -9.50
N LEU A 98 1.87 8.73 -8.39
CA LEU A 98 2.61 9.99 -8.34
C LEU A 98 4.01 9.77 -7.75
N ASP A 99 5.02 10.37 -8.36
CA ASP A 99 6.42 10.28 -7.93
C ASP A 99 6.75 11.35 -6.89
N LEU A 100 6.86 10.97 -5.61
CA LEU A 100 7.15 11.91 -4.52
C LEU A 100 8.61 12.41 -4.50
N THR A 101 9.49 11.87 -5.36
CA THR A 101 10.89 12.34 -5.42
C THR A 101 11.07 13.63 -6.18
N LYS A 102 10.07 14.04 -6.95
CA LYS A 102 10.12 15.21 -7.84
C LYS A 102 9.17 16.30 -7.35
N PRO A 103 9.52 17.58 -7.51
CA PRO A 103 8.64 18.68 -7.14
C PRO A 103 7.31 18.58 -7.90
N GLY A 104 6.21 18.84 -7.19
CA GLY A 104 4.86 18.75 -7.76
C GLY A 104 4.32 17.33 -7.95
N ALA A 105 5.04 16.29 -7.51
CA ALA A 105 4.60 14.89 -7.54
C ALA A 105 4.05 14.44 -8.91
N PRO A 106 4.85 14.48 -10.00
CA PRO A 106 4.38 14.19 -11.35
C PRO A 106 3.81 12.77 -11.46
N MET A 107 2.76 12.63 -12.27
CA MET A 107 2.11 11.36 -12.52
C MET A 107 3.02 10.42 -13.33
N ILE A 108 3.28 9.24 -12.78
CA ILE A 108 4.02 8.15 -13.42
C ILE A 108 3.12 7.40 -14.40
N TRP A 109 1.92 7.05 -13.94
CA TRP A 109 0.90 6.34 -14.72
C TRP A 109 -0.49 6.56 -14.12
N LYS A 110 -1.52 6.28 -14.93
CA LYS A 110 -2.91 6.15 -14.47
C LYS A 110 -3.55 4.89 -15.03
N HIS A 111 -4.45 4.29 -14.28
CA HIS A 111 -5.29 3.18 -14.70
C HIS A 111 -6.75 3.63 -14.73
N VAL A 112 -7.39 3.51 -15.88
CA VAL A 112 -8.80 3.85 -16.09
C VAL A 112 -9.52 2.54 -16.44
N PRO A 113 -10.29 1.95 -15.52
CA PRO A 113 -11.04 0.75 -15.82
C PRO A 113 -12.24 1.09 -16.70
N ALA A 114 -12.55 0.23 -17.67
CA ALA A 114 -13.77 0.35 -18.45
C ALA A 114 -14.96 -0.15 -17.60
N GLN A 115 -15.93 0.73 -17.35
CA GLN A 115 -17.14 0.42 -16.59
C GLN A 115 -18.36 0.94 -17.35
N PRO A 116 -19.46 0.18 -17.41
CA PRO A 116 -20.67 0.62 -18.08
C PRO A 116 -21.38 1.70 -17.24
N ALA A 117 -21.94 2.71 -17.92
CA ALA A 117 -22.53 3.89 -17.26
C ALA A 117 -23.85 3.60 -16.53
N ASP A 118 -24.46 2.45 -16.80
CA ASP A 118 -25.64 1.91 -16.10
C ASP A 118 -25.35 1.55 -14.63
N THR A 119 -24.09 1.49 -14.23
CA THR A 119 -23.67 1.32 -12.83
C THR A 119 -23.89 2.57 -11.97
N ILE A 120 -23.99 3.76 -12.58
CA ILE A 120 -24.21 5.02 -11.86
C ILE A 120 -25.61 5.09 -11.21
N PRO A 121 -26.74 4.85 -11.93
CA PRO A 121 -28.07 4.97 -11.35
C PRO A 121 -28.40 3.92 -10.28
N VAL A 122 -27.67 2.80 -10.24
CA VAL A 122 -27.85 1.77 -9.20
C VAL A 122 -27.03 2.05 -7.94
N ALA A 123 -26.17 3.08 -7.95
CA ALA A 123 -25.45 3.52 -6.76
C ALA A 123 -26.39 4.31 -5.84
N CYS A 124 -26.65 3.80 -4.65
CA CYS A 124 -27.57 4.44 -3.69
C CYS A 124 -27.17 5.88 -3.34
N CYS A 125 -25.89 6.08 -3.02
CA CYS A 125 -25.47 7.19 -2.19
C CYS A 125 -24.16 7.81 -2.72
N ASP A 126 -24.20 8.21 -4.01
CA ASP A 126 -23.09 8.70 -4.84
C ASP A 126 -22.10 7.62 -5.33
N VAL A 127 -21.29 8.00 -6.31
CA VAL A 127 -20.33 7.15 -7.02
C VAL A 127 -18.93 7.17 -6.37
N ILE A 128 -18.93 7.02 -5.05
CA ILE A 128 -17.76 7.09 -4.17
C ILE A 128 -16.94 5.79 -4.19
N THR A 129 -15.63 5.90 -3.91
CA THR A 129 -14.73 4.77 -3.67
C THR A 129 -13.88 5.03 -2.43
N ARG A 130 -13.79 4.05 -1.51
CA ARG A 130 -13.24 4.25 -0.15
C ARG A 130 -11.87 3.63 0.13
N ALA A 131 -11.33 2.81 -0.74
CA ALA A 131 -10.07 2.13 -0.43
C ALA A 131 -9.35 1.61 -1.67
N ALA A 132 -8.03 1.81 -1.65
CA ALA A 132 -7.09 0.93 -2.32
C ALA A 132 -6.38 0.08 -1.25
N SER A 133 -6.00 -1.13 -1.60
CA SER A 133 -5.14 -1.97 -0.74
C SER A 133 -3.88 -2.37 -1.51
N SER A 134 -2.78 -2.49 -0.78
CA SER A 134 -1.53 -3.02 -1.32
C SER A 134 -1.29 -4.42 -0.79
N SER A 135 -0.70 -5.26 -1.62
CA SER A 135 -0.22 -6.58 -1.22
C SER A 135 1.30 -6.61 -1.37
N SER A 136 1.98 -7.23 -0.41
CA SER A 136 3.44 -7.31 -0.37
C SER A 136 4.02 -8.53 -1.10
N SER A 137 3.21 -9.35 -1.79
CA SER A 137 3.70 -10.60 -2.36
C SER A 137 4.56 -10.37 -3.61
N SER A 138 5.90 -10.34 -3.42
CA SER A 138 7.00 -10.34 -4.42
C SER A 138 6.95 -9.35 -5.59
N SER A 139 5.92 -8.52 -5.69
CA SER A 139 5.77 -7.43 -6.63
C SER A 139 4.89 -6.43 -5.91
N ARG A 140 5.40 -5.22 -5.63
CA ARG A 140 4.64 -4.11 -5.06
C ARG A 140 3.47 -3.79 -6.01
N ALA A 141 2.39 -4.53 -5.87
CA ALA A 141 1.26 -4.52 -6.78
C ALA A 141 0.02 -4.12 -5.99
N ILE A 142 -0.69 -3.14 -6.55
CA ILE A 142 -1.94 -2.65 -6.02
C ILE A 142 -3.03 -3.55 -6.55
N CYS A 143 -3.83 -4.10 -5.63
CA CYS A 143 -5.01 -4.86 -5.98
C CYS A 143 -6.07 -3.86 -6.45
N LEU A 144 -6.14 -3.65 -7.76
CA LEU A 144 -7.21 -2.87 -8.39
C LEU A 144 -8.46 -3.74 -8.47
N PRO A 145 -9.65 -3.24 -8.08
CA PRO A 145 -10.90 -3.97 -8.26
C PRO A 145 -11.19 -4.08 -9.75
N SER A 146 -10.79 -5.19 -10.37
CA SER A 146 -11.20 -5.53 -11.73
C SER A 146 -12.66 -5.99 -11.71
N THR A 147 -13.41 -5.54 -12.71
CA THR A 147 -14.79 -5.93 -13.06
C THR A 147 -15.08 -7.43 -12.82
N PRO A 148 -16.34 -7.81 -12.52
CA PRO A 148 -16.71 -9.12 -11.97
C PRO A 148 -16.49 -10.34 -12.88
N ARG A 149 -15.88 -10.19 -14.07
CA ARG A 149 -15.68 -11.27 -15.04
C ARG A 149 -14.25 -11.83 -15.15
N ARG A 150 -13.31 -11.36 -14.33
CA ARG A 150 -11.98 -11.98 -14.24
C ARG A 150 -11.42 -11.88 -12.83
N ALA A 151 -11.38 -13.03 -12.17
CA ALA A 151 -10.65 -13.21 -10.92
C ALA A 151 -9.18 -12.76 -11.10
N SER A 152 -8.72 -11.99 -10.11
CA SER A 152 -7.32 -11.90 -9.67
C SER A 152 -6.24 -11.86 -10.77
N SER A 153 -6.03 -10.68 -11.36
CA SER A 153 -4.67 -10.32 -11.78
C SER A 153 -4.19 -9.11 -10.99
N CYS A 154 -3.49 -9.37 -9.89
CA CYS A 154 -2.59 -8.39 -9.30
C CYS A 154 -1.54 -8.09 -10.40
N GLY A 155 -1.56 -6.88 -10.95
CA GLY A 155 -0.77 -6.51 -12.13
C GLY A 155 0.72 -6.46 -11.83
N ALA A 156 1.39 -7.61 -11.71
CA ALA A 156 2.83 -7.67 -11.80
C ALA A 156 3.23 -7.27 -13.23
N ARG A 157 3.93 -6.14 -13.37
CA ARG A 157 4.59 -5.77 -14.61
C ARG A 157 5.59 -6.88 -14.94
N ARG A 158 5.18 -7.83 -15.80
CA ARG A 158 6.14 -8.73 -16.46
C ARG A 158 7.02 -7.82 -17.31
N THR A 159 8.25 -7.59 -16.86
CA THR A 159 9.31 -7.06 -17.72
C THR A 159 9.31 -7.89 -19.00
N PRO A 160 9.34 -7.27 -20.20
CA PRO A 160 9.38 -8.03 -21.43
C PRO A 160 10.75 -8.72 -21.50
N THR A 161 10.81 -9.99 -21.13
CA THR A 161 11.95 -10.83 -21.48
C THR A 161 11.88 -11.03 -22.99
N THR A 162 12.88 -10.49 -23.69
CA THR A 162 13.12 -10.66 -25.12
C THR A 162 13.09 -12.15 -25.46
N ARG A 163 11.98 -12.64 -26.00
CA ARG A 163 11.92 -13.96 -26.61
C ARG A 163 12.63 -13.86 -27.96
N LYS A 164 13.92 -14.17 -27.95
CA LYS A 164 14.73 -14.40 -29.15
C LYS A 164 14.03 -15.49 -29.97
N ALA A 165 13.44 -15.11 -31.10
CA ALA A 165 12.86 -16.04 -32.05
C ALA A 165 13.98 -16.94 -32.59
N ARG A 166 13.91 -18.25 -32.30
CA ARG A 166 14.62 -19.25 -33.09
C ARG A 166 13.83 -19.46 -34.38
N ARG A 167 14.53 -19.30 -35.51
CA ARG A 167 14.16 -19.90 -36.79
C ARG A 167 14.23 -21.41 -36.70
#